data_AF-A0A9E3SIZ5-F1
#
_entry.id   AF-A0A9E3SIZ5-F1
#
_cell.length_a   1.000
_cell.length_b   1.000
_cell.length_c   1.000
_cell.angle_alpha   90.00
_cell.angle_beta   90.00
_cell.angle_gamma   90.00
#
_symmetry.space_group_name_H-M   'P 1'
#
loop_
_entity.id
_entity.type
_entity.pdbx_description
1 polymer ?
#
loop_
_entity_poly.entity_id
_entity_poly.type
_entity_poly.pdbx_seq_one_letter_code
_entity_poly.pdbx_strand_id
1 'polypeptide(L)'
;LNRQLGTPPVRARILARRPHDAGGELHGLYEPDNGGTVARVSVWMRTAARDEVVKFRTFLRTLVHEMCHHFDYELYGLPETFHTEGFYARESALVREILGEPQVNADPGNRR
;
A
#
# COMPACT_ATOMS: atom_id res chain seq x y z
N LEU A 1 11.14 3.72 -6.70
CA LEU A 1 9.76 3.70 -7.21
C LEU A 1 9.32 5.07 -7.71
N ASN A 2 8.94 6.06 -6.89
CA ASN A 2 8.40 7.34 -7.41
C ASN A 2 9.28 8.02 -8.48
N ARG A 3 10.59 8.13 -8.24
CA ARG A 3 11.54 8.67 -9.26
C ARG A 3 11.55 7.87 -10.57
N GLN A 4 11.43 6.55 -10.51
CA GLN A 4 11.41 5.68 -11.70
C GLN A 4 10.08 5.78 -12.44
N LEU A 5 8.97 5.99 -11.71
CA LEU A 5 7.62 6.09 -12.26
C LEU A 5 7.21 7.53 -12.63
N GLY A 6 8.05 8.53 -12.33
CA GLY A 6 7.76 9.93 -12.60
C GLY A 6 6.70 10.55 -11.69
N THR A 7 6.42 9.98 -10.52
CA THR A 7 5.42 10.52 -9.57
C THR A 7 6.04 11.44 -8.52
N PRO A 8 5.28 12.39 -7.95
CA PRO A 8 5.73 13.19 -6.81
C PRO A 8 6.17 12.33 -5.62
N PRO A 9 7.01 12.84 -4.70
CA PRO A 9 7.38 12.09 -3.51
C PRO A 9 6.17 11.88 -2.59
N VAL A 10 6.19 10.77 -1.85
CA VAL A 10 5.28 10.49 -0.74
C VAL A 10 6.08 10.26 0.53
N ARG A 11 5.58 10.77 1.67
CA ARG A 11 6.24 10.61 2.97
C ARG A 11 5.61 9.45 3.73
N ALA A 12 6.41 8.43 4.04
CA ALA A 12 6.00 7.38 4.96
C ALA A 12 6.12 7.85 6.42
N ARG A 13 5.07 7.66 7.22
CA ARG A 13 5.06 7.82 8.68
C ARG A 13 4.78 6.47 9.34
N ILE A 14 5.72 6.06 10.19
CA ILE A 14 5.61 4.80 10.93
C ILE A 14 5.22 5.14 12.36
N LEU A 15 4.03 4.74 12.77
CA LEU A 15 3.45 5.05 14.06
C LEU A 15 3.47 3.81 14.97
N ALA A 16 3.53 4.03 16.28
CA ALA A 16 3.60 2.92 17.23
C ALA A 16 2.25 2.18 17.33
N ARG A 17 1.21 2.87 17.82
CA ARG A 17 -0.10 2.28 18.11
C ARG A 17 -1.20 2.88 17.24
N ARG A 18 -2.11 2.02 16.80
CA ARG A 18 -3.30 2.38 16.04
C ARG A 18 -4.29 3.18 16.92
N PRO A 19 -4.85 4.31 16.43
CA PRO A 19 -6.03 4.94 17.01
C PRO A 19 -7.20 3.94 17.07
N HIS A 20 -7.97 3.96 18.16
CA HIS A 20 -9.08 3.04 18.36
C HIS A 20 -10.36 3.63 17.77
N ASP A 21 -10.56 3.44 16.46
CA ASP A 21 -11.65 4.08 15.72
C ASP A 21 -12.68 3.01 15.32
N ALA A 22 -13.96 3.24 15.60
CA ALA A 22 -15.06 2.26 15.48
C ALA A 22 -15.50 1.94 14.03
N GLY A 23 -14.82 2.47 13.00
CA GLY A 23 -15.29 2.50 11.62
C GLY A 23 -14.79 1.41 10.67
N GLY A 24 -13.97 0.46 11.13
CA GLY A 24 -13.41 -0.63 10.30
C GLY A 24 -11.89 -0.78 10.46
N GLU A 25 -11.30 -1.83 9.89
CA GLU A 25 -9.86 -2.09 9.92
C GLU A 25 -9.09 -1.20 8.94
N LEU A 26 -8.84 0.05 9.31
CA LEU A 26 -7.78 0.85 8.69
C LEU A 26 -6.43 0.22 9.06
N HIS A 27 -5.84 -0.53 8.14
CA HIS A 27 -4.49 -1.08 8.30
C HIS A 27 -3.42 -0.01 8.01
N GLY A 28 -3.69 0.91 7.09
CA GLY A 28 -2.89 2.09 6.78
C GLY A 28 -3.79 3.29 6.47
N LEU A 29 -3.17 4.44 6.17
CA LEU A 29 -3.86 5.64 5.72
C LEU A 29 -3.01 6.40 4.70
N TYR A 30 -3.52 6.53 3.49
CA TYR A 30 -3.04 7.47 2.49
C TYR A 30 -3.73 8.83 2.61
N GLU A 31 -2.95 9.90 2.60
CA GLU A 31 -3.41 11.29 2.55
C GLU A 31 -2.78 11.96 1.31
N PRO A 32 -3.59 12.39 0.31
CA PRO A 32 -3.07 13.04 -0.89
C PRO A 32 -2.44 14.41 -0.58
N ASP A 33 -1.71 14.98 -1.55
CA ASP A 33 -1.29 16.38 -1.45
C ASP A 33 -2.54 17.28 -1.41
N ASN A 34 -2.65 18.08 -0.35
CA ASN A 34 -3.70 19.06 -0.18
C ASN A 34 -3.13 20.49 -0.22
N GLY A 35 -2.77 20.94 -1.43
CA GLY A 35 -2.40 22.34 -1.66
C GLY A 35 -0.97 22.71 -1.28
N GLY A 36 0.01 21.84 -1.59
CA GLY A 36 1.44 22.10 -1.42
C GLY A 36 2.08 21.33 -0.26
N THR A 37 1.39 20.33 0.27
CA THR A 37 1.91 19.43 1.30
C THR A 37 2.27 18.10 0.68
N VAL A 38 3.49 17.61 0.87
CA VAL A 38 3.88 16.27 0.40
C VAL A 38 2.87 15.23 0.89
N ALA A 39 2.30 14.46 -0.05
CA ALA A 39 1.40 13.35 0.21
C ALA A 39 2.00 12.38 1.24
N ARG A 40 1.14 11.63 1.94
CA ARG A 40 1.55 10.85 3.10
C ARG A 40 0.95 9.47 3.10
N VAL A 41 1.76 8.52 3.56
CA VAL A 41 1.34 7.18 3.93
C VAL A 41 1.63 6.99 5.41
N SER A 42 0.61 6.69 6.20
CA SER A 42 0.74 6.37 7.62
C SER A 42 0.43 4.90 7.86
N VAL A 43 1.32 4.20 8.56
CA VAL A 43 1.14 2.79 8.94
C VAL A 43 1.58 2.57 10.39
N TRP A 44 1.04 1.52 11.02
CA TRP A 44 1.30 1.21 12.43
C TRP A 44 2.16 -0.04 12.60
N MET A 45 3.09 -0.01 13.56
CA MET A 45 3.99 -1.11 13.85
C MET A 45 3.48 -2.06 14.94
N ARG A 46 2.39 -1.72 15.65
CA ARG A 46 1.78 -2.58 16.68
C ARG A 46 0.33 -2.91 16.37
N THR A 47 -0.06 -4.15 16.66
CA THR A 47 -1.43 -4.63 16.50
C THR A 47 -2.37 -3.93 17.48
N ALA A 48 -3.58 -3.62 17.01
CA ALA A 48 -4.55 -2.90 17.83
C ALA A 48 -4.99 -3.68 19.08
N ALA A 49 -5.16 -5.00 18.94
CA ALA A 49 -5.72 -5.86 19.99
C ALA A 49 -4.70 -6.24 21.08
N ARG A 50 -3.42 -6.44 20.73
CA ARG A 50 -2.41 -7.01 21.63
C ARG A 50 -1.15 -6.13 21.80
N ASP A 51 -1.07 -5.01 21.10
CA ASP A 51 0.10 -4.11 21.10
C ASP A 51 1.42 -4.81 20.69
N GLU A 52 1.31 -5.94 19.99
CA GLU A 52 2.44 -6.74 19.49
C GLU A 52 2.97 -6.19 18.18
N VAL A 53 4.27 -6.35 17.92
CA VAL A 53 4.87 -5.93 16.65
C VAL A 53 4.21 -6.67 15.48
N VAL A 54 3.79 -5.90 14.47
CA VAL A 54 3.17 -6.45 13.25
C VAL A 54 4.20 -7.30 12.50
N LYS A 55 3.76 -8.46 11.99
CA LYS A 55 4.62 -9.31 11.14
C LYS A 55 5.15 -8.50 9.96
N PHE A 56 6.44 -8.63 9.66
CA PHE A 56 7.09 -7.84 8.61
C PHE A 56 6.34 -7.87 7.27
N ARG A 57 5.93 -9.05 6.80
CA ARG A 57 5.17 -9.18 5.56
C ARG A 57 3.84 -8.43 5.61
N THR A 58 3.12 -8.49 6.72
CA THR A 58 1.86 -7.74 6.91
C THR A 58 2.11 -6.25 6.86
N PHE A 59 3.11 -5.76 7.60
CA PHE A 59 3.50 -4.35 7.58
C PHE A 59 3.86 -3.87 6.17
N LEU A 60 4.67 -4.65 5.44
CA LEU A 60 5.08 -4.32 4.09
C LEU A 60 3.88 -4.25 3.14
N ARG A 61 2.97 -5.23 3.19
CA ARG A 61 1.75 -5.22 2.38
C ARG A 61 0.90 -3.98 2.64
N THR A 62 0.71 -3.62 3.90
CA THR A 62 0.01 -2.39 4.27
C THR A 62 0.70 -1.14 3.71
N LEU A 63 2.03 -1.03 3.84
CA LEU A 63 2.76 0.10 3.26
C LEU A 63 2.59 0.18 1.75
N VAL A 64 2.72 -0.95 1.05
CA VAL A 64 2.56 -1.02 -0.41
C VAL A 64 1.12 -0.72 -0.83
N HIS A 65 0.13 -1.16 -0.07
CA HIS A 65 -1.29 -0.85 -0.29
C HIS A 65 -1.53 0.66 -0.34
N GLU A 66 -1.06 1.39 0.67
CA GLU A 66 -1.20 2.85 0.68
C GLU A 66 -0.35 3.54 -0.41
N MET A 67 0.79 2.93 -0.81
CA MET A 67 1.54 3.40 -1.98
C MET A 67 0.80 3.16 -3.30
N CYS A 68 0.01 2.10 -3.42
CA CYS A 68 -0.85 1.88 -4.60
C CYS A 68 -1.92 2.98 -4.70
N HIS A 69 -2.50 3.42 -3.58
CA HIS A 69 -3.38 4.59 -3.58
C HIS A 69 -2.65 5.84 -4.08
N HIS A 70 -1.42 6.07 -3.64
CA HIS A 70 -0.61 7.17 -4.17
C HIS A 70 -0.41 7.09 -5.70
N PHE A 71 -0.11 5.91 -6.24
CA PHE A 71 0.03 5.74 -7.68
C PHE A 71 -1.29 5.88 -8.44
N ASP A 72 -2.41 5.47 -7.87
CA ASP A 72 -3.73 5.68 -8.47
C ASP A 72 -4.01 7.16 -8.70
N TYR A 73 -3.71 8.00 -7.72
CA TYR A 73 -3.85 9.45 -7.86
C TYR A 73 -2.80 10.07 -8.79
N GLU A 74 -1.51 9.80 -8.55
CA GLU A 74 -0.43 10.56 -9.18
C GLU A 74 0.05 10.00 -10.52
N LEU A 75 -0.02 8.68 -10.71
CA LEU A 75 0.40 8.03 -11.95
C LEU A 75 -0.77 7.83 -12.91
N TYR A 76 -1.91 7.37 -12.39
CA TYR A 76 -3.09 7.06 -13.20
C TYR A 76 -4.11 8.20 -13.26
N GLY A 77 -3.97 9.25 -12.45
CA GLY A 77 -4.85 10.42 -12.47
C GLY A 77 -6.29 10.10 -12.05
N LEU A 78 -6.48 9.05 -11.23
CA LEU A 78 -7.81 8.63 -10.82
C LEU A 78 -8.40 9.63 -9.80
N PRO A 79 -9.66 10.06 -9.95
CA PRO A 79 -10.30 10.96 -8.99
C PRO A 79 -10.62 10.26 -7.66
N GLU A 80 -10.78 8.94 -7.70
CA GLU A 80 -11.02 8.06 -6.56
C GLU A 80 -10.27 6.75 -6.75
N THR A 81 -9.85 6.14 -5.65
CA THR A 81 -9.13 4.86 -5.64
C THR A 81 -9.96 3.80 -4.92
N PHE A 82 -10.31 2.75 -5.64
CA PHE A 82 -11.15 1.67 -5.14
C PHE A 82 -10.36 0.36 -5.05
N HIS A 83 -10.69 -0.44 -4.03
CA HIS A 83 -10.12 -1.76 -3.79
C HIS A 83 -10.66 -2.82 -4.77
N THR A 84 -10.35 -2.66 -6.06
CA THR A 84 -10.72 -3.58 -7.13
C THR A 84 -9.76 -4.77 -7.22
N GLU A 85 -10.13 -5.80 -7.96
CA GLU A 85 -9.23 -6.93 -8.26
C GLU A 85 -7.90 -6.45 -8.88
N GLY A 86 -7.96 -5.48 -9.80
CA GLY A 86 -6.78 -4.89 -10.42
C GLY A 86 -5.89 -4.13 -9.43
N PHE A 87 -6.49 -3.47 -8.42
CA PHE A 87 -5.74 -2.84 -7.34
C PHE A 87 -4.96 -3.88 -6.53
N TYR A 88 -5.63 -4.94 -6.07
CA TYR A 88 -4.99 -6.02 -5.31
C TYR A 88 -3.93 -6.77 -6.11
N ALA A 89 -4.12 -6.94 -7.42
CA ALA A 89 -3.13 -7.56 -8.30
C ALA A 89 -1.84 -6.72 -8.36
N ARG A 90 -1.95 -5.38 -8.48
CA ARG A 90 -0.78 -4.48 -8.46
C ARG A 90 -0.08 -4.47 -7.10
N GLU A 91 -0.83 -4.41 -6.00
CA GLU A 91 -0.29 -4.51 -4.63
C GLU A 91 0.53 -5.79 -4.47
N SER A 92 -0.07 -6.93 -4.81
CA SER A 92 0.56 -8.23 -4.66
C SER A 92 1.78 -8.39 -5.56
N ALA A 93 1.75 -7.89 -6.79
CA ALA A 93 2.89 -7.91 -7.70
C ALA A 93 4.07 -7.07 -7.16
N LEU A 94 3.81 -5.86 -6.66
CA LEU A 94 4.83 -4.99 -6.06
C LEU A 94 5.44 -5.59 -4.80
N VAL A 95 4.61 -6.18 -3.92
CA VAL A 95 5.11 -6.85 -2.71
C VAL A 95 6.02 -8.01 -3.05
N ARG A 96 5.64 -8.84 -4.03
CA ARG A 96 6.46 -9.96 -4.51
C ARG A 96 7.79 -9.48 -5.06
N GLU A 97 7.76 -8.45 -5.89
CA GLU A 97 8.97 -7.84 -6.46
C GLU A 97 9.92 -7.34 -5.37
N ILE A 98 9.39 -6.60 -4.39
CA ILE A 98 10.19 -6.07 -3.26
C ILE A 98 10.79 -7.21 -2.41
N LEU A 99 10.04 -8.30 -2.23
CA LEU A 99 10.50 -9.47 -1.48
C LEU A 99 11.40 -10.40 -2.30
N GLY A 100 11.59 -10.15 -3.60
CA GLY A 100 12.31 -11.04 -4.51
C GLY A 100 11.63 -12.40 -4.67
N GLU A 101 10.30 -12.47 -4.52
CA GLU A 101 9.53 -13.69 -4.72
C GLU A 101 9.49 -14.06 -6.21
N PRO A 102 9.48 -15.36 -6.57
CA PRO A 102 9.38 -15.78 -7.96
C PRO A 102 8.11 -15.22 -8.62
N GLN A 103 8.27 -14.65 -9.82
CA GLN A 103 7.13 -14.29 -10.65
C GLN A 103 6.37 -15.57 -11.01
N VAL A 104 5.09 -15.64 -10.66
CA VAL A 104 4.22 -16.69 -11.18
C VAL A 104 3.94 -16.29 -12.62
N ASN A 105 4.78 -16.76 -13.53
CA ASN A 105 4.45 -16.73 -14.95
C ASN A 105 3.12 -17.47 -15.07
N ALA A 106 2.07 -16.75 -15.49
CA ALA A 106 0.87 -17.40 -15.96
C ALA A 106 1.27 -18.17 -17.22
N ASP A 107 1.64 -19.44 -17.05
CA ASP A 107 1.74 -20.35 -18.17
C ASP A 107 0.32 -20.51 -18.74
N PRO A 108 0.03 -20.01 -19.96
CA PRO A 108 -1.28 -20.19 -20.56
C PRO A 108 -1.58 -21.66 -20.89
N GLY A 109 -0.62 -22.57 -20.70
CA GLY A 109 -0.69 -23.99 -21.07
C GLY A 109 -1.46 -24.92 -20.13
N ASN A 110 -2.04 -24.47 -19.01
CA ASN A 110 -2.74 -25.38 -18.08
C ASN A 110 -4.17 -24.93 -17.73
N ARG A 111 -5.02 -24.81 -18.76
CA ARG A 111 -6.44 -25.09 -18.61
C ARG A 111 -6.70 -26.46 -19.24
N ARG A 112 -6.77 -27.50 -18.40
CA ARG A 112 -7.37 -28.78 -18.75
C ARG A 112 -8.87 -28.71 -18.51
#